data_AF-A0A0B7N7Z2-F1
#
_entry.id   AF-A0A0B7N7Z2-F1
#
_cell.length_a   1.000
_cell.length_b   1.000
_cell.length_c   1.000
_cell.angle_alpha   90.00
_cell.angle_beta   90.00
_cell.angle_gamma   90.00
#
_symmetry.space_group_name_H-M   'P 1'
#
loop_
_entity.id
_entity.type
_entity.pdbx_description
1 polymer ?
#
loop_
_entity_poly.entity_id
_entity_poly.type
_entity_poly.pdbx_seq_one_letter_code
_entity_poly.pdbx_strand_id
1 'polypeptide(L)'
;MICIVLSNTKNVDIHHLQIACNSQTARHIRQRIHAHRSSKSSPEIEAMWKVVVDIIKKSYPQVYRDLDAFEWSEWMLPLIIKIKENTRNHMLQLISKIYTSIQLSQASDYFGLSQEEVLQELVVSRGWEYNETSQILRPAKPGKSPNPRPKTDSNQFAKLADIVLHLEKY
;
A
#
# COMPACT_ATOMS: atom_id res chain seq x y z
N MET A 1 -2.33 -3.64 1.67
CA MET A 1 -2.10 -2.55 2.64
C MET A 1 -3.23 -2.58 3.68
N ILE A 2 -2.78 -2.86 4.89
CA ILE A 2 -3.48 -3.70 5.86
C ILE A 2 -3.87 -2.82 7.02
N CYS A 3 -5.16 -2.61 7.24
CA CYS A 3 -5.63 -1.98 8.46
C CYS A 3 -6.50 -2.96 9.21
N ILE A 4 -5.86 -3.74 10.10
CA ILE A 4 -6.59 -4.46 11.13
C ILE A 4 -6.88 -3.48 12.24
N VAL A 5 -8.15 -3.09 12.32
CA VAL A 5 -8.76 -2.49 13.50
C VAL A 5 -8.73 -3.55 14.60
N LEU A 6 -7.73 -3.49 15.47
CA LEU A 6 -7.81 -4.05 16.82
C LEU A 6 -7.97 -2.91 17.82
N SER A 7 -8.96 -2.04 17.56
CA SER A 7 -9.45 -1.08 18.54
C SER A 7 -10.96 -1.26 18.59
N ASN A 8 -11.40 -2.07 19.54
CA ASN A 8 -12.77 -2.12 20.00
C ASN A 8 -13.15 -0.72 20.51
N THR A 9 -13.74 0.12 19.67
CA THR A 9 -14.54 1.27 20.08
C THR A 9 -15.60 1.52 19.01
N LYS A 10 -16.85 1.44 19.47
CA LYS A 10 -18.08 1.67 18.73
C LYS A 10 -18.05 3.01 18.00
N ASN A 11 -18.51 2.98 16.74
CA ASN A 11 -19.00 4.12 15.97
C ASN A 11 -17.93 5.14 15.50
N VAL A 12 -18.25 5.81 14.38
CA VAL A 12 -17.52 6.89 13.67
C VAL A 12 -16.96 6.47 12.29
N ASP A 13 -17.83 6.68 11.30
CA ASP A 13 -17.62 7.27 9.97
C ASP A 13 -16.73 6.58 8.92
N ILE A 14 -17.41 6.01 7.93
CA ILE A 14 -16.89 5.13 6.85
C ILE A 14 -16.51 5.90 5.57
N HIS A 15 -16.59 7.23 5.56
CA HIS A 15 -16.12 8.01 4.41
C HIS A 15 -14.71 8.50 4.71
N HIS A 16 -13.74 8.14 3.87
CA HIS A 16 -12.32 8.53 3.89
C HIS A 16 -11.39 7.88 4.93
N LEU A 17 -11.48 6.57 5.15
CA LEU A 17 -10.32 5.83 5.69
C LEU A 17 -9.25 5.68 4.61
N GLN A 18 -8.55 6.79 4.35
CA GLN A 18 -7.28 6.82 3.64
C GLN A 18 -6.27 6.08 4.52
N ILE A 19 -6.19 4.78 4.32
CA ILE A 19 -5.23 3.89 4.98
C ILE A 19 -3.83 4.32 4.54
N ALA A 20 -3.23 5.22 5.32
CA ALA A 20 -1.81 5.59 5.24
C ALA A 20 -1.07 4.79 6.32
N CYS A 21 -0.38 3.73 5.92
CA CYS A 21 0.34 2.83 6.81
C CYS A 21 1.71 3.45 7.14
N ASN A 22 1.83 4.07 8.31
CA ASN A 22 3.09 4.56 8.83
C ASN A 22 3.79 3.42 9.61
N SER A 23 4.98 3.00 9.16
CA SER A 23 5.79 1.96 9.80
C SER A 23 6.09 2.27 11.27
N GLN A 24 6.19 3.55 11.62
CA GLN A 24 6.45 4.00 12.99
C GLN A 24 5.24 3.74 13.90
N THR A 25 4.02 3.96 13.40
CA THR A 25 2.79 3.71 14.17
C THR A 25 2.64 2.23 14.50
N ALA A 26 2.92 1.34 13.53
CA ALA A 26 2.90 -0.10 13.75
C ALA A 26 3.92 -0.52 14.84
N ARG A 27 5.13 0.06 14.82
CA ARG A 27 6.15 -0.18 15.85
C ARG A 27 5.70 0.28 17.23
N HIS A 28 5.10 1.47 17.34
CA HIS A 28 4.59 1.99 18.62
C HIS A 28 3.46 1.11 19.19
N ILE A 29 2.56 0.60 18.35
CA ILE A 29 1.51 -0.32 18.78
C ILE A 29 2.13 -1.60 19.36
N ARG A 30 3.11 -2.20 18.68
CA ARG A 30 3.80 -3.40 19.17
C ARG A 30 4.50 -3.15 20.51
N GLN A 31 5.18 -2.02 20.65
CA GLN A 31 5.85 -1.66 21.90
C GLN A 31 4.85 -1.55 23.07
N ARG A 32 3.66 -0.99 22.84
CA ARG A 32 2.59 -0.93 23.85
C ARG A 32 2.04 -2.32 24.19
N ILE A 33 1.87 -3.21 23.22
CA ILE A 33 1.38 -4.57 23.46
C ILE A 33 2.36 -5.35 24.34
N HIS A 34 3.68 -5.28 24.06
CA HIS A 34 4.71 -5.92 24.88
C HIS A 34 4.81 -5.32 26.30
N ALA A 35 4.61 -4.01 26.43
CA ALA A 35 4.61 -3.35 27.74
C ALA A 35 3.43 -3.78 28.64
N HIS A 36 2.26 -4.09 28.05
CA HIS A 36 1.05 -4.44 28.79
C HIS A 36 0.78 -5.95 28.89
N ARG A 37 1.45 -6.80 28.09
CA ARG A 37 1.20 -8.24 28.03
C ARG A 37 2.53 -9.01 28.04
N SER A 38 2.92 -9.55 29.20
CA SER A 38 4.29 -9.98 29.48
C SER A 38 4.62 -11.47 29.27
N SER A 39 3.71 -12.34 28.81
CA SER A 39 4.03 -13.80 28.82
C SER A 39 3.50 -14.66 27.68
N LYS A 40 2.42 -14.27 26.97
CA LYS A 40 1.87 -15.07 25.87
C LYS A 40 1.38 -14.15 24.78
N SER A 41 2.27 -13.78 23.85
CA SER A 41 1.83 -13.19 22.60
C SER A 41 1.01 -14.26 21.87
N SER A 42 -0.20 -13.93 21.41
CA SER A 42 -0.96 -14.91 20.63
C SER A 42 -0.19 -15.20 19.34
N PRO A 43 -0.18 -16.45 18.88
CA PRO A 43 0.52 -16.83 17.65
C PRO A 43 0.02 -16.02 16.44
N GLU A 44 -1.24 -15.61 16.45
CA GLU A 44 -1.85 -14.70 15.46
C GLU A 44 -1.15 -13.33 15.39
N ILE A 45 -0.82 -12.73 16.54
CA ILE A 45 -0.15 -11.42 16.60
C ILE A 45 1.29 -11.54 16.10
N GLU A 46 1.97 -12.64 16.42
CA GLU A 46 3.33 -12.88 15.93
C GLU A 46 3.36 -13.12 14.43
N ALA A 47 2.43 -13.91 13.89
CA ALA A 47 2.26 -14.13 12.46
C ALA A 47 1.97 -12.81 11.72
N MET A 48 1.04 -12.00 12.23
CA MET A 48 0.74 -10.69 11.64
C MET A 48 1.94 -9.76 11.68
N TRP A 49 2.73 -9.80 12.75
CA TRP A 49 3.94 -8.99 12.84
C TRP A 49 5.01 -9.41 11.82
N LYS A 50 5.17 -10.71 11.54
CA LYS A 50 6.07 -11.19 10.48
C LYS A 50 5.67 -10.62 9.12
N VAL A 51 4.38 -10.67 8.79
CA VAL A 51 3.83 -10.07 7.56
C VAL A 51 4.16 -8.57 7.48
N VAL A 52 3.99 -7.83 8.57
CA VAL A 52 4.34 -6.39 8.62
C VAL A 52 5.84 -6.16 8.38
N VAL A 53 6.71 -6.99 8.99
CA VAL A 53 8.16 -6.90 8.79
C VAL A 53 8.53 -7.16 7.33
N ASP A 54 7.91 -8.14 6.68
CA ASP A 54 8.20 -8.48 5.29
C ASP A 54 7.71 -7.41 4.30
N ILE A 55 6.59 -6.75 4.62
CA ILE A 55 6.14 -5.55 3.88
C ILE A 55 7.17 -4.42 4.02
N ILE A 56 7.71 -4.18 5.22
CA ILE A 56 8.72 -3.14 5.44
C ILE A 56 10.01 -3.46 4.67
N LYS A 57 10.41 -4.74 4.64
CA LYS A 57 11.55 -5.23 3.84
C LYS A 57 11.28 -5.22 2.32
N LYS A 58 10.04 -4.97 1.90
CA LYS A 58 9.57 -5.05 0.50
C LYS A 58 9.70 -6.45 -0.12
N SER A 59 9.63 -7.49 0.70
CA SER A 59 9.65 -8.89 0.25
C SER A 59 8.22 -9.37 -0.04
N TYR A 60 7.66 -8.95 -1.16
CA TYR A 60 6.25 -9.24 -1.51
C TYR A 60 5.92 -10.74 -1.70
N PRO A 61 6.77 -11.59 -2.30
CA PRO A 61 6.49 -13.03 -2.38
C PRO A 61 6.31 -13.67 -1.00
N GLN A 62 7.12 -13.24 -0.03
CA GLN A 62 7.07 -13.76 1.33
C GLN A 62 5.80 -13.33 2.05
N VAL A 63 5.32 -12.11 1.80
CA VAL A 63 4.07 -11.59 2.38
C VAL A 63 2.88 -12.49 2.04
N TYR A 64 2.74 -12.92 0.79
CA TYR A 64 1.64 -13.80 0.39
C TYR A 64 1.78 -15.20 1.01
N ARG A 65 3.00 -15.76 1.02
CA ARG A 65 3.29 -17.06 1.65
C ARG A 65 2.99 -17.07 3.15
N ASP A 66 3.43 -16.04 3.88
CA ASP A 66 3.22 -15.93 5.32
C ASP A 66 1.73 -15.73 5.67
N LEU A 67 0.97 -15.07 4.80
CA LEU A 67 -0.47 -14.92 4.95
C LEU A 67 -1.22 -16.24 4.71
N ASP A 68 -0.78 -17.06 3.77
CA ASP A 68 -1.41 -18.35 3.44
C ASP A 68 -0.97 -19.49 4.38
N ALA A 69 0.20 -19.38 4.99
CA ALA A 69 0.75 -20.40 5.88
C ALA A 69 0.07 -20.45 7.27
N PHE A 70 -0.66 -19.40 7.65
CA PHE A 70 -1.27 -19.30 8.98
C PHE A 70 -2.79 -19.46 8.91
N GLU A 71 -3.35 -20.31 9.77
CA GLU A 71 -4.79 -20.48 9.91
C GLU A 71 -5.37 -19.34 10.75
N TRP A 72 -5.94 -18.35 10.05
CA TRP A 72 -6.52 -17.19 10.69
C TRP A 72 -7.93 -17.46 11.22
N SER A 73 -8.25 -16.85 12.35
CA SER A 73 -9.59 -16.86 12.91
C SER A 73 -10.61 -16.16 11.98
N GLU A 74 -11.87 -16.61 12.05
CA GLU A 74 -12.93 -16.22 11.12
C GLU A 74 -13.16 -14.70 11.04
N TRP A 75 -13.00 -14.00 12.18
CA TRP A 75 -13.13 -12.55 12.25
C TRP A 75 -11.97 -11.79 11.58
N MET A 76 -10.83 -12.44 11.36
CA MET A 76 -9.65 -11.85 10.72
C MET A 76 -9.61 -12.08 9.21
N LEU A 77 -10.27 -13.13 8.71
CA LEU A 77 -10.38 -13.45 7.28
C LEU A 77 -10.77 -12.27 6.38
N PRO A 78 -11.87 -11.52 6.63
CA PRO A 78 -12.26 -10.41 5.76
C PRO A 78 -11.15 -9.35 5.68
N LEU A 79 -10.36 -9.27 6.74
CA LEU A 79 -9.28 -8.35 6.81
C LEU A 79 -8.10 -8.79 5.98
N ILE A 80 -7.68 -10.06 6.09
CA ILE A 80 -6.62 -10.63 5.25
C ILE A 80 -6.91 -10.53 3.75
N ILE A 81 -8.18 -10.62 3.37
CA ILE A 81 -8.57 -10.38 1.98
C ILE A 81 -8.28 -8.91 1.60
N LYS A 82 -8.76 -7.96 2.40
CA LYS A 82 -8.54 -6.51 2.19
C LYS A 82 -7.05 -6.14 2.21
N ILE A 83 -6.27 -6.82 3.04
CA ILE A 83 -4.81 -6.76 3.09
C ILE A 83 -4.21 -7.05 1.72
N LYS A 84 -4.53 -8.23 1.18
CA LYS A 84 -3.99 -8.75 -0.08
C LYS A 84 -4.38 -7.84 -1.23
N GLU A 85 -5.66 -7.50 -1.32
CA GLU A 85 -6.18 -6.58 -2.35
C GLU A 85 -5.48 -5.23 -2.33
N ASN A 86 -5.34 -4.61 -1.16
CA ASN A 86 -4.71 -3.29 -1.09
C ASN A 86 -3.19 -3.38 -1.35
N THR A 87 -2.54 -4.52 -1.08
CA THR A 87 -1.13 -4.72 -1.43
C THR A 87 -0.98 -4.87 -2.95
N ARG A 88 -1.85 -5.66 -3.58
CA ARG A 88 -1.92 -5.79 -5.05
C ARG A 88 -2.19 -4.44 -5.72
N ASN A 89 -3.17 -3.68 -5.23
CA ASN A 89 -3.46 -2.33 -5.75
C ASN A 89 -2.31 -1.35 -5.59
N HIS A 90 -1.61 -1.38 -4.45
CA HIS A 90 -0.41 -0.57 -4.25
C HIS A 90 0.68 -0.95 -5.26
N MET A 91 0.94 -2.25 -5.44
CA MET A 91 1.92 -2.73 -6.41
C MET A 91 1.57 -2.36 -7.84
N LEU A 92 0.30 -2.42 -8.23
CA LEU A 92 -0.17 -1.98 -9.54
C LEU A 92 0.15 -0.51 -9.79
N GLN A 93 -0.18 0.35 -8.83
CA GLN A 93 0.13 1.78 -8.92
C GLN A 93 1.64 2.01 -8.98
N LEU A 94 2.42 1.29 -8.18
CA LEU A 94 3.87 1.42 -8.12
C LEU A 94 4.52 1.01 -9.44
N ILE A 95 4.15 -0.16 -9.97
CA ILE A 95 4.70 -0.70 -11.21
C ILE A 95 4.39 0.24 -12.38
N SER A 96 3.16 0.73 -12.45
CA SER A 96 2.72 1.67 -13.49
C SER A 96 3.44 3.03 -13.47
N LYS A 97 4.00 3.42 -12.31
CA LYS A 97 4.74 4.69 -12.13
C LYS A 97 6.23 4.54 -12.42
N ILE A 98 6.82 3.42 -12.00
CA ILE A 98 8.28 3.23 -11.99
C ILE A 98 8.76 2.49 -13.25
N TYR A 99 8.00 1.52 -13.74
CA TYR A 99 8.45 0.66 -14.82
C TYR A 99 7.81 1.05 -16.15
N THR A 100 8.64 1.16 -17.19
CA THR A 100 8.22 1.26 -18.59
C THR A 100 7.98 -0.12 -19.21
N SER A 101 8.73 -1.12 -18.74
CA SER A 101 8.64 -2.52 -19.14
C SER A 101 9.09 -3.39 -17.98
N ILE A 102 8.40 -4.51 -17.73
CA ILE A 102 8.70 -5.45 -16.64
C ILE A 102 8.60 -6.89 -17.18
N GLN A 103 9.45 -7.80 -16.68
CA GLN A 103 9.37 -9.21 -17.03
C GLN A 103 8.17 -9.88 -16.35
N LEU A 104 7.57 -10.87 -17.02
CA LEU A 104 6.43 -11.63 -16.48
C LEU A 104 6.76 -12.36 -15.18
N SER A 105 7.96 -12.95 -15.07
CA SER A 105 8.44 -13.61 -13.86
C SER A 105 8.47 -12.66 -12.65
N GLN A 106 9.07 -11.49 -12.83
CA GLN A 106 9.14 -10.45 -11.80
C GLN A 106 7.75 -9.94 -11.43
N ALA A 107 6.85 -9.77 -12.41
CA ALA A 107 5.47 -9.39 -12.13
C ALA A 107 4.75 -10.47 -11.29
N SER A 108 4.95 -11.75 -11.58
CA SER A 108 4.39 -12.86 -10.79
C SER A 108 4.85 -12.83 -9.34
N ASP A 109 6.14 -12.54 -9.11
CA ASP A 109 6.71 -12.41 -7.76
C ASP A 109 6.07 -11.24 -6.99
N TYR A 110 5.82 -10.11 -7.65
CA TYR A 110 5.20 -8.94 -7.01
C TYR A 110 3.73 -9.13 -6.66
N PHE A 111 2.99 -9.89 -7.47
CA PHE A 111 1.56 -10.13 -7.27
C PHE A 111 1.26 -11.38 -6.44
N GLY A 112 2.22 -12.31 -6.34
CA GLY A 112 2.03 -13.59 -5.66
C GLY A 112 0.96 -14.46 -6.32
N LEU A 113 0.89 -14.39 -7.65
CA LEU A 113 -0.09 -15.09 -8.50
C LEU A 113 0.67 -15.88 -9.58
N SER A 114 0.00 -16.86 -10.19
CA SER A 114 0.60 -17.58 -11.32
C SER A 114 0.78 -16.66 -12.52
N GLN A 115 1.66 -17.02 -13.45
CA GLN A 115 1.91 -16.18 -14.63
C GLN A 115 0.65 -16.00 -15.48
N GLU A 116 -0.19 -17.03 -15.56
CA GLU A 116 -1.46 -17.06 -16.30
C GLU A 116 -2.49 -16.11 -15.66
N GLU A 117 -2.64 -16.16 -14.35
CA GLU A 117 -3.55 -15.29 -13.59
C GLU A 117 -3.12 -13.81 -13.71
N VAL A 118 -1.81 -13.56 -13.69
CA VAL A 118 -1.23 -12.23 -13.88
C VAL A 118 -1.55 -11.69 -15.27
N LEU A 119 -1.47 -12.51 -16.32
CA LEU A 119 -1.83 -12.10 -17.67
C LEU A 119 -3.32 -11.79 -17.78
N GLN A 120 -4.18 -12.64 -17.21
CA GLN A 120 -5.62 -12.41 -17.22
C GLN A 120 -5.98 -11.10 -16.51
N GLU A 121 -5.47 -10.89 -15.29
CA GLU A 121 -5.74 -9.67 -14.52
C GLU A 121 -5.15 -8.42 -15.17
N LEU A 122 -3.89 -8.43 -15.62
CA LEU A 122 -3.24 -7.22 -16.11
C LEU A 122 -3.64 -6.84 -17.53
N VAL A 123 -3.75 -7.82 -18.43
CA VAL A 123 -4.05 -7.57 -19.85
C VAL A 123 -5.54 -7.33 -20.02
N VAL A 124 -6.40 -8.21 -19.48
CA VAL A 124 -7.85 -8.13 -19.69
C VAL A 124 -8.48 -7.01 -18.86
N SER A 125 -8.14 -6.89 -17.57
CA SER A 125 -8.80 -5.91 -16.71
C SER A 125 -8.20 -4.50 -16.81
N ARG A 126 -6.91 -4.38 -17.13
CA ARG A 126 -6.19 -3.09 -17.09
C ARG A 126 -5.60 -2.65 -18.43
N GLY A 127 -5.74 -3.44 -19.49
CA GLY A 127 -5.27 -3.10 -20.82
C GLY A 127 -3.75 -2.97 -20.93
N TRP A 128 -3.00 -3.77 -20.16
CA TRP A 128 -1.53 -3.79 -20.30
C TRP A 128 -1.14 -4.50 -21.59
N GLU A 129 -0.11 -4.00 -22.27
CA GLU A 129 0.41 -4.65 -23.46
C GLU A 129 1.34 -5.80 -23.05
N TYR A 130 1.13 -6.98 -23.62
CA TYR A 130 1.97 -8.16 -23.40
C TYR A 130 2.62 -8.60 -24.71
N ASN A 131 3.95 -8.79 -24.68
CA ASN A 131 4.67 -9.41 -25.79
C ASN A 131 5.03 -10.86 -25.42
N GLU A 132 4.34 -11.82 -26.04
CA GLU A 132 4.57 -13.27 -25.87
C GLU A 132 6.02 -13.67 -26.16
N THR A 133 6.63 -13.10 -27.20
CA THR A 133 7.99 -13.48 -27.66
C THR A 133 9.09 -13.11 -26.67
N SER A 134 8.91 -12.03 -25.90
CA SER A 134 9.92 -11.55 -24.95
C SER A 134 9.51 -11.75 -23.49
N GLN A 135 8.27 -12.22 -23.24
CA GLN A 135 7.66 -12.31 -21.91
C GLN A 135 7.73 -10.98 -21.12
N ILE A 136 7.59 -9.86 -21.84
CA ILE A 136 7.64 -8.51 -21.26
C ILE A 136 6.23 -7.92 -21.23
N LEU A 137 5.86 -7.40 -20.07
CA LEU A 137 4.67 -6.60 -19.83
C LEU A 137 5.02 -5.11 -19.91
N ARG A 138 4.16 -4.35 -20.57
CA ARG A 138 4.21 -2.90 -20.62
C ARG A 138 3.00 -2.35 -19.87
N PRO A 139 3.21 -1.79 -18.67
CA PRO A 139 2.13 -1.17 -17.92
C PRO A 139 1.51 -0.03 -18.73
N ALA A 140 0.18 -0.02 -18.82
CA ALA A 140 -0.54 1.14 -19.31
C ALA A 140 -0.22 2.31 -18.36
N LYS A 141 0.55 3.29 -18.84
CA LYS A 141 0.91 4.46 -18.03
C LYS A 141 -0.39 5.08 -17.53
N PRO A 142 -0.58 5.27 -16.21
CA PRO A 142 -1.70 6.05 -15.75
C PRO A 142 -1.54 7.41 -16.41
N GLY A 143 -2.53 7.81 -17.21
CA GLY A 143 -2.53 9.12 -17.86
C GLY A 143 -2.11 10.14 -16.82
N LYS A 144 -1.08 10.95 -17.15
CA LYS A 144 -0.48 11.93 -16.23
C LYS A 144 -1.60 12.53 -15.40
N SER A 145 -1.59 12.28 -14.08
CA SER A 145 -2.57 12.87 -13.18
C SER A 145 -2.64 14.37 -13.51
N PRO A 146 -3.83 14.92 -13.82
CA PRO A 146 -4.00 16.33 -14.17
C PRO A 146 -3.69 17.29 -13.02
N ASN A 147 -3.12 16.81 -11.91
CA ASN A 147 -2.68 17.65 -10.82
C ASN A 147 -1.19 17.97 -11.04
N PRO A 148 -0.84 19.02 -11.81
CA PRO A 148 0.47 19.62 -11.64
C PRO A 148 0.56 19.92 -10.16
N ARG A 149 1.56 19.36 -9.47
CA ARG A 149 1.97 19.95 -8.19
C ARG A 149 2.00 21.45 -8.48
N PRO A 150 1.26 22.29 -7.74
CA PRO A 150 1.36 23.71 -7.94
C PRO A 150 2.84 24.00 -7.77
N LYS A 151 3.53 24.24 -8.89
CA LYS A 151 4.88 24.79 -8.86
C LYS A 151 4.70 25.99 -7.96
N THR A 152 5.42 26.05 -6.84
CA THR A 152 5.38 27.18 -5.91
C THR A 152 5.24 28.43 -6.73
N ASP A 153 4.02 28.95 -6.80
CA ASP A 153 3.72 30.03 -7.73
C ASP A 153 4.56 31.17 -7.19
N SER A 154 5.52 31.68 -7.95
CA SER A 154 6.38 32.79 -7.49
C SER A 154 5.52 33.96 -6.98
N ASN A 155 4.27 34.03 -7.47
CA ASN A 155 3.23 34.96 -7.06
C ASN A 155 2.73 34.78 -5.62
N GLN A 156 2.89 33.62 -4.97
CA GLN A 156 2.55 33.42 -3.56
C GLN A 156 3.48 34.21 -2.64
N PHE A 157 4.77 34.28 -2.97
CA PHE A 157 5.73 35.12 -2.23
C PHE A 157 5.44 36.60 -2.41
N ALA A 158 5.12 37.04 -3.63
CA ALA A 158 4.73 38.43 -3.90
C ALA A 158 3.48 38.83 -3.11
N LYS A 159 2.45 37.97 -3.08
CA LYS A 159 1.24 38.21 -2.28
C LYS A 159 1.51 38.29 -0.77
N LEU A 160 2.42 37.48 -0.25
CA LEU A 160 2.81 37.55 1.16
C LEU A 160 3.56 38.86 1.47
N ALA A 161 4.44 39.31 0.58
CA ALA A 161 5.13 40.59 0.72
C ALA A 161 4.15 41.77 0.72
N ASP A 162 3.16 41.76 -0.17
CA ASP A 162 2.10 42.78 -0.22
C ASP A 162 1.24 42.79 1.06
N ILE A 163 0.91 41.62 1.61
CA ILE A 163 0.16 41.51 2.87
C ILE A 163 0.96 42.09 4.04
N VAL A 164 2.25 41.78 4.14
CA VAL A 164 3.12 42.33 5.19
C VAL A 164 3.23 43.86 5.07
N LEU A 165 3.41 44.36 3.85
CA LEU A 165 3.46 45.80 3.59
C LEU A 165 2.15 46.52 3.97
N HIS A 166 1.01 45.87 3.75
CA HIS A 166 -0.29 46.43 4.13
C HIS A 166 -0.47 46.50 5.65
N LEU A 167 0.06 45.52 6.38
CA LEU A 167 0.00 45.47 7.84
C LEU A 167 0.99 46.44 8.53
N GLU A 168 2.09 46.80 7.87
CA GLU A 168 3.03 47.81 8.39
C GLU A 168 2.47 49.24 8.35
N LYS A 169 1.47 49.49 7.50
CA LYS A 169 0.86 50.82 7.31
C LYS A 169 -0.26 51.17 8.31
N TYR A 170 -0.62 50.26 9.21
CA TYR A 170 -1.58 50.48 10.31
C TYR A 170 -0.90 50.24 11.65
#